data_AF-A0A5A7T3E6-F1
#
_entry.id   AF-A0A5A7T3E6-F1
#
_cell.length_a   1.000
_cell.length_b   1.000
_cell.length_c   1.000
_cell.angle_alpha   90.00
_cell.angle_beta   90.00
_cell.angle_gamma   90.00
#
_symmetry.space_group_name_H-M   'P 1'
#
loop_
_entity.id
_entity.type
_entity.pdbx_description
1 polymer ?
#
loop_
_entity_poly.entity_id
_entity_poly.type
_entity_poly.pdbx_seq_one_letter_code
_entity_poly.pdbx_strand_id
1 'polypeptide(L)'
;MLLETINDILEDFQVTLDVVRNEITDVSPRVNLIMRRMANQAPVGGAIPINRLKIPKLKPFCGARDTKILENLIFDLEQHFKATNTIAKEAKVTLVMIHLLLELYPKTHSL
;
A
#
# COMPACT_ATOMS: atom_id res chain seq x y z
N MET A 1 17.70 -35.59 33.45
CA MET A 1 16.73 -34.52 33.77
C MET A 1 17.11 -33.18 33.15
N LEU A 2 17.91 -32.28 33.74
CA LEU A 2 18.12 -30.93 33.15
C LEU A 2 18.81 -30.95 31.76
N LEU A 3 19.85 -31.77 31.59
CA LEU A 3 20.56 -31.91 30.31
C LEU A 3 19.70 -32.54 29.22
N GLU A 4 18.81 -33.45 29.62
CA GLU A 4 17.88 -34.16 28.74
C GLU A 4 16.80 -33.19 28.25
N THR A 5 16.21 -32.41 29.14
CA THR A 5 15.24 -31.35 28.78
C THR A 5 15.85 -30.28 27.87
N ILE A 6 17.13 -29.94 28.06
CA ILE A 6 17.84 -29.01 27.16
C ILE A 6 18.04 -29.62 25.77
N ASN A 7 18.33 -30.92 25.68
CA ASN A 7 18.51 -31.61 24.41
C ASN A 7 17.19 -31.77 23.66
N ASP A 8 16.11 -32.14 24.35
CA ASP A 8 14.77 -32.27 23.76
C ASP A 8 14.32 -30.93 23.15
N ILE A 9 14.53 -29.82 23.88
CA ILE A 9 14.24 -28.47 23.39
C ILE A 9 15.10 -28.15 22.17
N LEU A 10 16.40 -28.46 22.22
CA LEU A 10 17.32 -28.18 21.13
C LEU A 10 16.94 -28.97 19.86
N GLU A 11 16.46 -30.19 20.01
CA GLU A 11 15.98 -31.04 18.91
C GLU A 11 14.72 -30.44 18.28
N ASP A 12 13.72 -30.04 19.07
CA ASP A 12 12.52 -29.36 18.58
C ASP A 12 12.83 -28.05 17.83
N PHE A 13 13.79 -27.27 18.34
CA PHE A 13 14.24 -26.07 17.65
C PHE A 13 14.93 -26.37 16.32
N GLN A 14 15.74 -27.43 16.25
CA GLN A 14 16.38 -27.84 14.99
C GLN A 14 15.35 -28.29 13.96
N VAL A 15 14.38 -29.12 14.37
CA VAL A 15 13.27 -29.54 13.49
C VAL A 15 12.51 -28.33 12.95
N THR A 16 12.20 -27.36 13.81
CA THR A 16 11.50 -26.14 13.41
C THR A 16 12.34 -25.30 12.44
N LEU A 17 13.65 -25.17 12.67
CA LEU A 17 14.56 -24.45 11.77
C LEU A 17 14.67 -25.12 10.40
N ASP A 18 14.71 -26.45 10.36
CA ASP A 18 14.76 -27.21 9.11
C ASP A 18 13.48 -27.02 8.30
N VAL A 19 12.31 -27.02 8.94
CA VAL A 19 11.04 -26.70 8.28
C VAL A 19 11.08 -25.30 7.67
N VAL A 20 11.46 -24.29 8.44
CA VAL A 20 11.56 -22.90 7.96
C VAL A 20 12.54 -22.78 6.79
N ARG A 21 13.69 -23.47 6.85
CA ARG A 21 14.68 -23.47 5.77
C ARG A 21 14.13 -24.09 4.49
N ASN A 22 13.37 -25.17 4.62
CA ASN A 22 12.74 -25.85 3.49
C ASN A 22 11.67 -24.96 2.85
N GLU A 23 10.83 -24.28 3.64
CA GLU A 23 9.84 -23.33 3.13
C GLU A 23 10.50 -22.14 2.42
N ILE A 24 11.58 -21.58 2.96
CA ILE A 24 12.34 -20.50 2.29
C ILE A 24 12.90 -21.00 0.95
N THR A 25 13.42 -22.23 0.92
CA THR A 25 13.96 -22.84 -0.29
C THR A 25 12.87 -23.05 -1.36
N ASP A 26 11.66 -23.42 -0.95
CA ASP A 26 10.50 -23.58 -1.83
C ASP A 26 10.00 -22.22 -2.39
N VAL A 27 9.94 -21.18 -1.56
CA VAL A 27 9.39 -19.87 -1.95
C VAL A 27 10.40 -19.00 -2.73
N SER A 28 11.70 -19.17 -2.50
CA SER A 28 12.78 -18.35 -3.11
C SER A 28 12.76 -18.29 -4.65
N PRO A 29 12.57 -19.40 -5.41
CA PRO A 29 12.46 -19.36 -6.86
C PRO A 29 11.33 -18.46 -7.37
N ARG A 30 10.17 -18.48 -6.70
CA ARG A 30 9.00 -17.69 -7.08
C ARG A 30 9.24 -16.19 -6.83
N VAL A 31 9.88 -15.85 -5.71
CA VAL A 31 10.29 -14.46 -5.43
C VAL A 31 11.30 -13.96 -6.48
N ASN A 32 12.31 -14.76 -6.81
CA ASN A 32 13.29 -14.43 -7.85
C ASN A 32 12.63 -14.24 -9.23
N LEU A 33 11.63 -15.05 -9.59
CA LEU A 33 10.89 -14.90 -10.83
C LEU A 33 10.06 -13.61 -10.85
N ILE A 34 9.40 -13.26 -9.76
CA ILE A 34 8.65 -12.00 -9.64
C ILE A 34 9.60 -10.81 -9.76
N MET A 35 10.73 -10.84 -9.05
CA MET A 35 11.75 -9.79 -9.12
C MET A 35 12.29 -9.63 -10.55
N ARG A 36 12.56 -10.73 -11.25
CA ARG A 36 12.98 -10.72 -12.65
C ARG A 36 11.89 -10.22 -13.59
N ARG A 37 10.64 -10.60 -13.38
CA ARG A 37 9.49 -10.11 -14.16
C ARG A 37 9.33 -8.60 -14.00
N MET A 38 9.46 -8.08 -12.78
CA MET A 38 9.39 -6.64 -12.52
C MET A 38 10.58 -5.89 -13.15
N ALA A 39 11.80 -6.44 -13.06
CA ALA A 39 12.98 -5.86 -13.71
C ALA A 39 12.84 -5.86 -15.25
N ASN A 40 12.26 -6.91 -15.82
CA ASN A 40 12.01 -7.01 -17.27
C ASN A 40 10.76 -6.23 -17.72
N GLN A 41 9.85 -5.90 -16.80
CA GLN A 41 8.69 -5.02 -17.05
C GLN A 41 9.04 -3.54 -16.85
N ALA A 42 10.14 -3.21 -16.17
CA ALA A 42 10.68 -1.87 -16.21
C ALA A 42 11.09 -1.57 -17.66
N PRO A 43 10.65 -0.46 -18.27
CA PRO A 43 10.87 -0.23 -19.70
C PRO A 43 12.37 -0.16 -20.01
N VAL A 44 12.85 -1.12 -20.81
CA VAL A 44 14.19 -1.14 -21.41
C VAL A 44 14.23 -0.01 -22.44
N GLY A 45 14.52 1.20 -21.97
CA GLY A 45 14.55 2.41 -22.79
C GLY A 45 13.71 3.54 -22.22
N GLY A 46 14.12 4.07 -21.07
CA GLY A 46 14.03 5.50 -20.76
C GLY A 46 12.67 6.22 -20.75
N ALA A 47 11.55 5.53 -20.91
CA ALA A 47 10.24 6.15 -20.80
C ALA A 47 9.21 5.14 -20.28
N ILE A 48 9.07 5.08 -18.96
CA ILE A 48 7.70 5.02 -18.44
C ILE A 48 7.10 6.33 -18.94
N PRO A 49 6.02 6.36 -19.74
CA PRO A 49 5.20 7.54 -19.76
C PRO A 49 4.62 7.59 -18.36
N ILE A 50 5.38 8.21 -17.43
CA ILE A 50 4.81 8.86 -16.28
C ILE A 50 3.92 9.86 -16.98
N ASN A 51 2.68 9.43 -17.24
CA ASN A 51 1.62 10.33 -17.56
C ASN A 51 1.81 11.38 -16.49
N ARG A 52 2.22 12.58 -16.88
CA ARG A 52 2.27 13.74 -16.01
C ARG A 52 0.82 14.09 -15.73
N LEU A 53 0.08 13.11 -15.20
CA LEU A 53 -1.25 13.18 -14.69
C LEU A 53 -1.02 14.05 -13.47
N LYS A 54 -1.13 15.35 -13.71
CA LYS A 54 -1.18 16.38 -12.68
C LYS A 54 -2.10 15.79 -11.63
N ILE A 55 -1.55 15.36 -10.49
CA ILE A 55 -2.34 14.81 -9.40
C ILE A 55 -3.39 15.89 -9.14
N PRO A 56 -4.68 15.62 -9.44
CA PRO A 56 -5.70 16.64 -9.29
C PRO A 56 -5.68 17.06 -7.84
N LYS A 57 -5.42 18.34 -7.58
CA LYS A 57 -5.48 18.87 -6.22
C LYS A 57 -6.90 18.63 -5.74
N LEU A 58 -7.07 17.78 -4.73
CA LEU A 58 -8.39 17.46 -4.19
C LEU A 58 -9.06 18.77 -3.79
N LYS A 59 -10.20 19.05 -4.42
CA LYS A 59 -10.99 20.23 -4.06
C LYS A 59 -11.66 20.00 -2.71
N PRO A 60 -11.72 21.04 -1.88
CA PRO A 60 -12.57 21.09 -0.71
C PRO A 60 -14.01 20.66 -0.99
N PHE A 61 -14.55 19.72 -0.22
CA PHE A 61 -15.95 19.32 -0.32
C PHE A 61 -16.82 20.29 0.47
N CYS A 62 -17.55 21.15 -0.22
CA CYS A 62 -18.28 22.26 0.41
C CYS A 62 -19.52 21.85 1.24
N GLY A 63 -19.71 20.55 1.57
CA GLY A 63 -20.87 20.08 2.36
C GLY A 63 -22.25 20.31 1.71
N ALA A 64 -22.30 20.95 0.54
CA ALA A 64 -23.51 21.18 -0.23
C ALA A 64 -24.05 19.84 -0.75
N ARG A 65 -25.38 19.64 -0.67
CA ARG A 65 -26.07 18.47 -1.22
C ARG A 65 -26.17 18.54 -2.75
N ASP A 66 -25.05 18.83 -3.39
CA ASP A 66 -24.91 18.85 -4.85
C ASP A 66 -24.27 17.52 -5.28
N THR A 67 -25.06 16.70 -5.96
CA THR A 67 -24.63 15.39 -6.46
C THR A 67 -23.42 15.50 -7.38
N LYS A 68 -23.29 16.60 -8.12
CA LYS A 68 -22.17 16.82 -9.06
C LYS A 68 -20.86 17.10 -8.35
N ILE A 69 -20.88 17.77 -7.19
CA ILE A 69 -19.69 18.00 -6.38
C ILE A 69 -19.20 16.69 -5.77
N LEU A 70 -20.13 15.83 -5.33
CA LEU A 70 -19.81 14.52 -4.78
C LEU A 70 -19.21 13.57 -5.83
N GLU A 71 -19.79 13.52 -7.03
CA GLU A 71 -19.26 12.72 -8.15
C GLU A 71 -17.84 13.16 -8.54
N ASN A 72 -17.58 14.47 -8.60
CA ASN A 72 -16.25 15.00 -8.92
C ASN A 72 -15.21 14.62 -7.83
N LEU A 73 -15.59 14.68 -6.55
CA LEU A 73 -14.70 14.28 -5.45
C LEU A 73 -14.36 12.79 -5.51
N ILE A 74 -15.36 11.94 -5.74
CA ILE A 74 -15.16 10.49 -5.89
C ILE A 74 -14.23 10.20 -7.07
N PHE A 75 -14.44 10.88 -8.21
CA PHE A 75 -13.59 10.76 -9.37
C PHE A 75 -12.14 11.18 -9.08
N ASP A 76 -11.94 12.34 -8.46
CA ASP A 76 -10.60 12.85 -8.13
C ASP A 76 -9.84 11.92 -7.16
N LEU A 77 -10.53 11.36 -6.16
CA LEU A 77 -9.96 10.36 -5.24
C LEU A 77 -9.58 9.06 -5.95
N GLU A 78 -10.42 8.59 -6.87
CA GLU A 78 -10.13 7.38 -7.64
C GLU A 78 -8.90 7.57 -8.53
N GLN A 79 -8.80 8.72 -9.20
CA GLN A 79 -7.61 9.04 -9.99
C GLN A 79 -6.37 9.22 -9.11
N HIS A 80 -6.50 9.84 -7.94
CA HIS A 80 -5.41 10.00 -6.99
C HIS A 80 -4.84 8.64 -6.55
N PHE A 81 -5.70 7.69 -6.17
CA PHE A 81 -5.27 6.35 -5.76
C PHE A 81 -4.63 5.54 -6.89
N LYS A 82 -5.13 5.70 -8.12
CA LYS A 82 -4.52 5.11 -9.32
C LYS A 82 -3.13 5.69 -9.57
N ALA A 83 -2.96 7.01 -9.46
CA ALA A 83 -1.68 7.68 -9.69
C ALA A 83 -0.62 7.38 -8.62
N THR A 84 -1.02 7.19 -7.37
CA THR A 84 -0.10 6.89 -6.25
C THR A 84 0.13 5.39 -6.03
N ASN A 85 -0.46 4.51 -6.85
CA ASN A 85 -0.43 3.05 -6.66
C ASN A 85 -0.80 2.65 -5.20
N THR A 86 -1.67 3.42 -4.54
CA THR A 86 -2.06 3.13 -3.15
C THR A 86 -3.01 1.94 -3.16
N ILE A 87 -2.52 0.74 -2.84
CA ILE A 87 -3.30 -0.51 -2.92
C ILE A 87 -3.96 -0.86 -1.59
N ALA A 88 -3.35 -0.45 -0.47
CA ALA A 88 -3.83 -0.72 0.88
C ALA A 88 -5.15 0.04 1.14
N LYS A 89 -6.22 -0.71 1.42
CA LYS A 89 -7.56 -0.16 1.70
C LYS A 89 -7.54 0.81 2.88
N GLU A 90 -6.78 0.50 3.92
CA GLU A 90 -6.62 1.34 5.11
C GLU A 90 -6.05 2.71 4.77
N ALA A 91 -4.98 2.77 3.97
CA ALA A 91 -4.39 4.03 3.52
C ALA A 91 -5.38 4.88 2.70
N LYS A 92 -6.25 4.25 1.89
CA LYS A 92 -7.31 4.96 1.15
C LYS A 92 -8.36 5.55 2.10
N VAL A 93 -8.80 4.77 3.09
CA VAL A 93 -9.79 5.21 4.08
C VAL A 93 -9.24 6.37 4.92
N THR A 94 -7.99 6.27 5.38
CA THR A 94 -7.33 7.34 6.13
C THR A 94 -7.20 8.62 5.32
N LEU A 95 -6.88 8.54 4.02
CA LEU A 95 -6.81 9.74 3.17
C LEU A 95 -8.17 10.40 2.97
N VAL A 96 -9.22 9.61 2.70
CA VAL A 96 -10.59 10.13 2.57
C VAL A 96 -11.06 10.77 3.88
N MET A 97 -10.75 10.13 5.00
CA MET A 97 -11.10 10.62 6.32
C MET A 97 -10.35 11.90 6.67
N ILE A 98 -9.04 11.99 6.40
CA ILE A 98 -8.25 13.23 6.59
C ILE A 98 -8.81 14.35 5.70
N HIS A 99 -9.09 14.06 4.43
CA HIS A 99 -9.65 15.06 3.52
C HIS A 99 -11.00 15.57 4.00
N LEU A 100 -11.90 14.66 4.42
CA LEU A 100 -13.21 15.03 4.96
C LEU A 100 -13.10 15.77 6.31
N LEU A 101 -12.18 15.38 7.19
CA LEU A 101 -11.96 16.07 8.47
C LEU A 101 -11.36 17.46 8.29
N LEU A 102 -10.46 17.63 7.32
CA LEU A 102 -9.89 18.94 6.97
C LEU A 102 -10.96 19.91 6.44
N GLU A 103 -12.00 19.37 5.79
CA GLU A 103 -13.17 20.11 5.32
C GLU A 103 -14.19 20.43 6.43
N LEU A 104 -14.29 19.57 7.44
CA LEU A 104 -15.19 19.74 8.59
C LEU A 104 -14.60 20.64 9.69
N TYR A 105 -13.30 20.94 9.63
CA TYR A 105 -12.71 21.96 10.50
C TYR A 105 -13.15 23.34 10.01
N PRO A 106 -13.83 24.16 10.83
CA PRO A 106 -14.21 25.50 10.41
C PRO A 106 -12.93 26.26 10.06
N LYS A 107 -12.90 26.87 8.87
CA LYS A 107 -11.97 27.97 8.58
C LYS A 107 -12.33 29.08 9.55
N THR A 108 -11.75 29.04 10.75
CA THR A 108 -11.81 30.15 11.68
C THR A 108 -11.15 31.34 10.98
N HIS A 109 -11.91 32.42 10.93
CA HIS A 109 -11.64 33.67 10.25
C HIS A 109 -10.18 34.14 10.37
N SER A 110 -9.59 34.58 9.25
CA SER A 110 -8.66 35.70 9.26
C SER A 110 -9.38 36.93 8.71
N LEU A 111 -9.50 37.96 9.55
CA LEU A 111 -9.86 39.33 9.16
C LEU A 111 -8.91 39.88 8.09
#